data_AF-A0A4R6PT32-F1
#
_entry.id   AF-A0A4R6PT32-F1
#
_cell.length_a   1.000
_cell.length_b   1.000
_cell.length_c   1.000
_cell.angle_alpha   90.00
_cell.angle_beta   90.00
_cell.angle_gamma   90.00
#
_symmetry.space_group_name_H-M   'P 1'
#
loop_
_entity.id
_entity.type
_entity.pdbx_description
1 polymer ?
#
loop_
_entity_poly.entity_id
_entity_poly.type
_entity_poly.pdbx_seq_one_letter_code
_entity_poly.pdbx_strand_id
1 'polypeptide(L)'
;MPEPVTTTTTRTTLAFDRACARLQALQPEHPRVYAVAAMAGQGKRRWWHVPNGLSEGRVELMYRRHAAEMINDEIAAEVVATALIHAVVGRVTALFVMSAQAWDPGRDNLWIHHDNDGGIDWAGLSDTTIRVVDGDSQAAEPGTVALPCEAAMAVWLVQRSASSLIPLQSVLTRCSGLPARRFWPLVGESVVGAATYVPDLARTDPAAASRRGQLLLTAFEERGLPVRRSSVLQR
;
A
#
# COMPACT_ATOMS: atom_id res chain seq x y z
N MET A 1 9.64 -48.42 -5.32
CA MET A 1 10.04 -47.02 -5.55
C MET A 1 9.52 -46.18 -4.39
N PRO A 2 10.37 -45.57 -3.57
CA PRO A 2 9.89 -44.62 -2.56
C PRO A 2 9.48 -43.31 -3.24
N GLU A 3 8.30 -42.83 -2.88
CA GLU A 3 7.67 -41.60 -3.34
C GLU A 3 8.53 -40.39 -2.92
N PRO A 4 8.76 -39.39 -3.79
CA PRO A 4 9.50 -38.21 -3.40
C PRO A 4 8.69 -37.41 -2.39
N VAL A 5 9.20 -37.33 -1.15
CA VAL A 5 8.68 -36.44 -0.11
C VAL A 5 8.90 -35.01 -0.58
N THR A 6 7.84 -34.36 -1.05
CA THR A 6 7.83 -32.92 -1.27
C THR A 6 7.96 -32.25 0.10
N THR A 7 9.19 -31.90 0.49
CA THR A 7 9.42 -31.02 1.64
C THR A 7 8.69 -29.71 1.37
N THR A 8 7.52 -29.57 1.97
CA THR A 8 6.80 -28.30 2.00
C THR A 8 7.60 -27.41 2.94
N THR A 9 8.53 -26.64 2.40
CA THR A 9 9.23 -25.60 3.14
C THR A 9 8.17 -24.61 3.61
N THR A 10 7.75 -24.72 4.87
CA THR A 10 6.89 -23.74 5.52
C THR A 10 7.63 -22.42 5.48
N ARG A 11 7.25 -21.54 4.54
CA ARG A 11 7.82 -20.20 4.45
C ARG A 11 7.45 -19.49 5.75
N THR A 12 8.45 -19.23 6.59
CA THR A 12 8.21 -18.56 7.87
C THR A 12 7.61 -17.18 7.64
N THR A 13 6.64 -16.81 8.48
CA THR A 13 5.97 -15.51 8.46
C THR A 13 6.46 -14.59 9.56
N LEU A 14 7.46 -14.99 10.35
CA LEU A 14 7.88 -14.27 11.57
C LEU A 14 8.20 -12.78 11.34
N ALA A 15 8.96 -12.46 10.29
CA ALA A 15 9.28 -11.07 9.94
C ALA A 15 8.01 -10.26 9.61
N PHE A 16 7.10 -10.87 8.85
CA PHE A 16 5.81 -10.27 8.50
C PHE A 16 4.90 -10.08 9.72
N ASP A 17 4.81 -11.09 10.58
CA ASP A 17 3.98 -11.05 11.79
C ASP A 17 4.47 -9.97 12.75
N ARG A 18 5.80 -9.84 12.90
CA ARG A 18 6.43 -8.76 13.69
C ARG A 18 6.15 -7.38 13.10
N ALA A 19 6.27 -7.22 11.78
CA ALA A 19 5.95 -5.96 11.11
C ALA A 19 4.46 -5.60 11.31
N CYS A 20 3.55 -6.56 11.14
CA CYS A 20 2.12 -6.35 11.33
C CYS A 20 1.77 -6.02 12.77
N ALA A 21 2.35 -6.70 13.76
CA ALA A 21 2.13 -6.39 15.18
C ALA A 21 2.53 -4.95 15.51
N ARG A 22 3.66 -4.46 14.97
CA ARG A 22 4.08 -3.06 15.13
C ARG A 22 3.12 -2.07 14.49
N LEU A 23 2.61 -2.39 13.29
CA LEU A 23 1.64 -1.54 12.58
C LEU A 23 0.27 -1.49 13.28
N GLN A 24 -0.17 -2.62 13.85
CA GLN A 24 -1.40 -2.68 14.65
C GLN A 24 -1.26 -1.82 15.92
N ALA A 25 -0.09 -1.82 16.54
CA ALA A 25 0.18 -1.05 17.75
C ALA A 25 0.18 0.47 17.53
N LEU A 26 0.30 0.97 16.29
CA LEU A 26 0.20 2.40 16.00
C LEU A 26 -1.17 2.99 16.34
N GLN A 27 -2.23 2.20 16.13
CA GLN A 27 -3.60 2.59 16.42
C GLN A 27 -4.36 1.37 16.98
N PRO A 28 -4.26 1.10 18.30
CA PRO A 28 -4.86 -0.08 18.92
C PRO A 28 -6.38 -0.20 18.72
N GLU A 29 -7.08 0.94 18.70
CA GLU A 29 -8.53 0.98 18.44
C GLU A 29 -8.90 0.69 16.98
N HIS A 30 -7.94 0.85 16.06
CA HIS A 30 -8.10 0.65 14.62
C HIS A 30 -6.92 -0.12 14.03
N PRO A 31 -6.69 -1.38 14.46
CA PRO A 31 -5.44 -2.11 14.18
C PRO A 31 -5.25 -2.42 12.68
N ARG A 32 -6.31 -2.34 11.89
CA ARG A 32 -6.29 -2.52 10.44
C ARG A 32 -5.88 -1.26 9.67
N VAL A 33 -5.70 -0.10 10.30
CA VAL A 33 -5.39 1.17 9.60
C VAL A 33 -4.01 1.16 8.96
N TYR A 34 -3.05 0.37 9.45
CA TYR A 34 -1.74 0.23 8.79
C TYR A 34 -1.34 -1.22 8.52
N ALA A 35 -1.79 -2.17 9.33
CA ALA A 35 -1.44 -3.58 9.13
C ALA A 35 -2.21 -4.23 7.97
N VAL A 36 -1.67 -5.33 7.47
CA VAL A 36 -2.25 -6.12 6.36
C VAL A 36 -2.41 -7.58 6.79
N ALA A 37 -3.27 -8.33 6.09
CA ALA A 37 -3.48 -9.75 6.34
C ALA A 37 -2.51 -10.63 5.52
N ALA A 38 -1.99 -11.70 6.10
CA ALA A 38 -1.42 -12.80 5.34
C ALA A 38 -2.54 -13.63 4.71
N MET A 39 -2.60 -13.70 3.37
CA MET A 39 -3.75 -14.30 2.69
C MET A 39 -3.83 -15.82 2.79
N ALA A 40 -2.75 -16.51 3.14
CA ALA A 40 -2.77 -17.97 3.32
C ALA A 40 -3.83 -18.45 4.33
N GLY A 41 -4.15 -17.64 5.35
CA GLY A 41 -5.12 -17.99 6.40
C GLY A 41 -6.50 -17.34 6.26
N GLN A 42 -6.78 -16.60 5.18
CA GLN A 42 -8.01 -15.80 5.06
C GLN A 42 -9.07 -16.46 4.18
N GLY A 43 -10.30 -16.57 4.68
CA GLY A 43 -11.47 -16.91 3.87
C GLY A 43 -11.78 -15.81 2.85
N LYS A 44 -11.99 -16.15 1.58
CA LYS A 44 -11.98 -15.19 0.46
C LYS A 44 -13.29 -14.46 0.17
N ARG A 45 -14.36 -14.68 0.95
CA ARG A 45 -15.72 -14.17 0.65
C ARG A 45 -15.77 -12.66 0.39
N ARG A 46 -15.05 -11.87 1.21
CA ARG A 46 -15.00 -10.40 1.11
C ARG A 46 -13.67 -9.87 0.57
N TRP A 47 -12.84 -10.76 0.05
CA TRP A 47 -11.54 -10.40 -0.49
C TRP A 47 -11.58 -10.49 -2.01
N TRP A 48 -10.94 -9.54 -2.66
CA TRP A 48 -10.66 -9.63 -4.09
C TRP A 48 -9.20 -9.33 -4.34
N HIS A 49 -8.60 -10.15 -5.20
CA HIS A 49 -7.25 -9.95 -5.70
C HIS A 49 -7.27 -8.83 -6.73
N VAL A 50 -6.30 -7.91 -6.72
CA VAL A 50 -6.38 -6.67 -7.53
C VAL A 50 -6.62 -6.93 -9.02
N PRO A 51 -5.88 -7.82 -9.71
CA PRO A 51 -6.15 -8.18 -11.11
C PRO A 51 -7.58 -8.66 -11.38
N ASN A 52 -8.13 -9.48 -10.48
CA ASN A 52 -9.50 -9.99 -10.61
C ASN A 52 -10.51 -8.87 -10.35
N GLY A 53 -10.30 -8.06 -9.31
CA GLY A 53 -11.20 -6.95 -9.00
C GLY A 53 -11.24 -5.88 -10.09
N LEU A 54 -10.12 -5.64 -10.77
CA LEU A 54 -10.04 -4.76 -11.94
C LEU A 54 -10.87 -5.28 -13.12
N SER A 55 -10.87 -6.61 -13.37
CA SER A 55 -11.60 -7.22 -14.47
C SER A 55 -13.09 -7.46 -14.15
N GLU A 56 -13.43 -7.67 -12.88
CA GLU A 56 -14.79 -7.88 -12.39
C GLU A 56 -15.57 -6.56 -12.11
N GLY A 57 -14.95 -5.39 -12.32
CA GLY A 57 -15.61 -4.09 -12.11
C GLY A 57 -15.79 -3.71 -10.63
N ARG A 58 -14.95 -4.22 -9.71
CA ARG A 58 -15.05 -3.93 -8.27
C ARG A 58 -14.89 -2.45 -7.94
N VAL A 59 -13.97 -1.78 -8.62
CA VAL A 59 -13.72 -0.34 -8.45
C VAL A 59 -14.92 0.50 -8.90
N GLU A 60 -15.51 0.15 -10.04
CA GLU A 60 -16.70 0.83 -10.55
C GLU A 60 -17.90 0.64 -9.63
N LEU A 61 -18.12 -0.58 -9.12
CA LEU A 61 -19.18 -0.84 -8.15
C LEU A 61 -19.00 -0.04 -6.86
N MET A 62 -17.76 0.02 -6.34
CA MET A 62 -17.43 0.81 -5.16
C MET A 62 -17.69 2.30 -5.39
N TYR A 63 -17.27 2.86 -6.54
CA TYR A 63 -17.58 4.24 -6.91
C TYR A 63 -19.09 4.50 -7.00
N ARG A 64 -19.85 3.67 -7.71
CA ARG A 64 -21.30 3.84 -7.86
C ARG A 64 -22.04 3.85 -6.53
N ARG A 65 -21.60 3.03 -5.56
CA ARG A 65 -22.17 3.04 -4.21
C ARG A 65 -21.91 4.36 -3.49
N HIS A 66 -20.67 4.84 -3.50
CA HIS A 66 -20.33 6.11 -2.86
C HIS A 66 -21.03 7.30 -3.52
N ALA A 67 -21.12 7.31 -4.85
CA ALA A 67 -21.85 8.34 -5.59
C ALA A 67 -23.35 8.35 -5.28
N ALA A 68 -23.96 7.18 -5.04
CA ALA A 68 -25.37 7.09 -4.67
C ALA A 68 -25.68 7.63 -3.25
N GLU A 69 -24.69 7.63 -2.36
CA GLU A 69 -24.84 8.10 -0.97
C GLU A 69 -24.39 9.55 -0.77
N MET A 70 -23.54 10.07 -1.66
CA MET A 70 -22.96 11.40 -1.55
C MET A 70 -23.67 12.42 -2.44
N ILE A 71 -23.69 13.68 -1.99
CA ILE A 71 -24.28 14.80 -2.75
C ILE A 71 -23.40 15.18 -3.96
N ASN A 72 -22.11 14.82 -3.94
CA ASN A 72 -21.14 15.21 -4.95
C ASN A 72 -20.32 14.00 -5.43
N ASP A 73 -20.53 13.65 -6.71
CA ASP A 73 -19.85 12.54 -7.40
C ASP A 73 -18.33 12.69 -7.48
N GLU A 74 -17.82 13.92 -7.57
CA GLU A 74 -16.38 14.19 -7.59
C GLU A 74 -15.76 13.86 -6.22
N ILE A 75 -16.46 14.22 -5.13
CA ILE A 75 -16.02 13.88 -3.76
C ILE A 75 -16.08 12.37 -3.56
N ALA A 76 -17.12 11.69 -4.06
CA ALA A 76 -17.22 10.23 -4.02
C ALA A 76 -16.02 9.57 -4.73
N ALA A 77 -15.61 10.10 -5.88
CA ALA A 77 -14.44 9.61 -6.60
C ALA A 77 -13.14 9.80 -5.81
N GLU A 78 -12.95 10.95 -5.15
CA GLU A 78 -11.76 11.21 -4.31
C GLU A 78 -11.70 10.33 -3.06
N VAL A 79 -12.85 10.05 -2.44
CA VAL A 79 -12.94 9.11 -1.31
C VAL A 79 -12.51 7.72 -1.74
N VAL A 80 -13.04 7.22 -2.86
CA VAL A 80 -12.66 5.92 -3.42
C VAL A 80 -11.18 5.90 -3.82
N ALA A 81 -10.67 6.98 -4.43
CA ALA A 81 -9.25 7.11 -4.75
C ALA A 81 -8.39 7.01 -3.49
N THR A 82 -8.72 7.76 -2.45
CA THR A 82 -7.97 7.79 -1.18
C THR A 82 -7.95 6.42 -0.51
N ALA A 83 -9.07 5.70 -0.50
CA ALA A 83 -9.16 4.35 0.05
C ALA A 83 -8.27 3.35 -0.72
N LEU A 84 -8.31 3.38 -2.06
CA LEU A 84 -7.46 2.56 -2.92
C LEU A 84 -5.98 2.88 -2.75
N ILE A 85 -5.62 4.17 -2.70
CA ILE A 85 -4.26 4.65 -2.50
C ILE A 85 -3.73 4.17 -1.15
N HIS A 86 -4.52 4.32 -0.08
CA HIS A 86 -4.13 3.87 1.24
C HIS A 86 -3.88 2.35 1.29
N ALA A 87 -4.75 1.56 0.64
CA ALA A 87 -4.59 0.11 0.54
C ALA A 87 -3.31 -0.32 -0.19
N VAL A 88 -2.88 0.44 -1.22
CA VAL A 88 -1.66 0.14 -1.98
C VAL A 88 -0.41 0.69 -1.29
N VAL A 89 -0.34 2.00 -1.07
CA VAL A 89 0.90 2.70 -0.69
C VAL A 89 0.88 3.23 0.73
N GLY A 90 -0.27 3.64 1.28
CA GLY A 90 -0.32 4.26 2.61
C GLY A 90 0.17 3.33 3.72
N ARG A 91 -0.28 2.07 3.68
CA ARG A 91 0.10 1.02 4.66
C ARG A 91 1.58 0.68 4.62
N VAL A 92 2.12 0.46 3.41
CA VAL A 92 3.54 0.10 3.24
C VAL A 92 4.45 1.31 3.48
N THR A 93 3.98 2.52 3.20
CA THR A 93 4.71 3.75 3.55
C THR A 93 4.86 3.86 5.06
N ALA A 94 3.82 3.55 5.84
CA ALA A 94 3.93 3.55 7.30
C ALA A 94 5.06 2.63 7.79
N LEU A 95 5.15 1.41 7.25
CA LEU A 95 6.24 0.49 7.57
C LEU A 95 7.61 1.05 7.15
N PHE A 96 7.69 1.61 5.94
CA PHE A 96 8.93 2.16 5.41
C PHE A 96 9.43 3.33 6.25
N VAL A 97 8.59 4.32 6.53
CA VAL A 97 9.01 5.51 7.27
C VAL A 97 9.38 5.20 8.71
N MET A 98 8.71 4.26 9.38
CA MET A 98 9.03 3.89 10.76
C MET A 98 10.28 3.00 10.88
N SER A 99 10.61 2.20 9.86
CA SER A 99 11.57 1.10 10.03
C SER A 99 12.47 0.75 8.86
N ALA A 100 12.39 1.46 7.73
CA ALA A 100 13.08 1.10 6.49
C ALA A 100 12.79 -0.36 6.06
N GLN A 101 11.54 -0.79 6.24
CA GLN A 101 11.04 -2.08 5.78
C GLN A 101 9.87 -1.90 4.82
N ALA A 102 9.67 -2.85 3.91
CA ALA A 102 8.54 -2.81 2.98
C ALA A 102 8.10 -4.21 2.57
N TRP A 103 6.80 -4.45 2.42
CA TRP A 103 6.31 -5.59 1.62
C TRP A 103 6.10 -5.17 0.17
N ASP A 104 5.73 -6.11 -0.70
CA ASP A 104 5.42 -5.85 -2.11
C ASP A 104 3.95 -5.40 -2.27
N PRO A 105 3.65 -4.11 -2.57
CA PRO A 105 2.29 -3.63 -2.82
C PRO A 105 1.83 -3.84 -4.28
N GLY A 106 2.60 -4.58 -5.08
CA GLY A 106 2.31 -4.84 -6.48
C GLY A 106 1.01 -5.62 -6.67
N ARG A 107 0.38 -5.42 -7.82
CA ARG A 107 -0.99 -5.89 -8.06
C ARG A 107 -1.15 -7.40 -7.90
N ASP A 108 -0.11 -8.15 -8.29
CA ASP A 108 -0.15 -9.61 -8.24
C ASP A 108 -0.02 -10.14 -6.80
N ASN A 109 0.44 -9.30 -5.87
CA ASN A 109 0.52 -9.63 -4.45
C ASN A 109 -0.67 -9.12 -3.63
N LEU A 110 -1.30 -8.03 -4.08
CA LEU A 110 -2.25 -7.26 -3.29
C LEU A 110 -3.69 -7.79 -3.37
N TRP A 111 -4.31 -7.88 -2.21
CA TRP A 111 -5.73 -8.16 -2.02
C TRP A 111 -6.39 -7.01 -1.27
N ILE A 112 -7.65 -6.74 -1.61
CA ILE A 112 -8.47 -5.73 -0.97
C ILE A 112 -9.65 -6.43 -0.30
N HIS A 113 -9.87 -6.10 0.98
CA HIS A 113 -11.09 -6.50 1.70
C HIS A 113 -12.10 -5.35 1.59
N HIS A 114 -13.36 -5.70 1.41
CA HIS A 114 -14.45 -4.75 1.49
C HIS A 114 -15.30 -4.99 2.74
N ASP A 115 -15.77 -3.91 3.34
CA ASP A 115 -16.77 -3.96 4.41
C ASP A 115 -18.18 -4.22 3.86
N ASN A 116 -19.19 -4.15 4.72
CA ASN A 116 -20.58 -4.42 4.33
C ASN A 116 -21.16 -3.30 3.44
N ASP A 117 -20.64 -2.09 3.56
CA ASP A 117 -21.08 -0.91 2.81
C ASP A 117 -20.37 -0.84 1.44
N GLY A 118 -19.31 -1.63 1.26
CA GLY A 118 -18.52 -1.71 0.03
C GLY A 118 -17.34 -0.75 0.01
N GLY A 119 -17.01 -0.15 1.15
CA GLY A 119 -15.76 0.56 1.39
C GLY A 119 -14.60 -0.40 1.58
N ILE A 120 -13.38 0.14 1.65
CA ILE A 120 -12.16 -0.63 1.91
C ILE A 120 -11.76 -0.47 3.37
N ASP A 121 -11.88 -1.53 4.16
CA ASP A 121 -11.50 -1.54 5.58
C ASP A 121 -10.16 -2.26 5.81
N TRP A 122 -9.66 -3.05 4.86
CA TRP A 122 -8.42 -3.80 5.01
C TRP A 122 -7.73 -4.17 3.68
N ALA A 123 -6.48 -4.60 3.78
CA ALA A 123 -5.68 -5.10 2.66
C ALA A 123 -4.89 -6.35 3.09
N GLY A 124 -4.47 -7.16 2.11
CA GLY A 124 -3.82 -8.43 2.36
C GLY A 124 -2.82 -8.79 1.27
N LEU A 125 -1.89 -9.70 1.60
CA LEU A 125 -0.79 -10.10 0.73
C LEU A 125 -0.74 -11.61 0.53
N SER A 126 -0.48 -12.06 -0.70
CA SER A 126 -0.20 -13.47 -1.01
C SER A 126 1.21 -13.89 -0.54
N ASP A 127 2.20 -13.08 -0.88
CA ASP A 127 3.61 -13.17 -0.48
C ASP A 127 3.88 -12.17 0.64
N THR A 128 4.21 -12.71 1.81
CA THR A 128 4.49 -11.98 3.04
C THR A 128 5.97 -11.60 3.20
N THR A 129 6.80 -11.81 2.19
CA THR A 129 8.24 -11.50 2.26
C THR A 129 8.47 -10.01 2.54
N ILE A 130 9.26 -9.71 3.57
CA ILE A 130 9.62 -8.34 3.96
C ILE A 130 10.95 -7.93 3.34
N ARG A 131 11.00 -6.75 2.73
CA ARG A 131 12.23 -6.13 2.24
C ARG A 131 12.83 -5.30 3.36
N VAL A 132 14.12 -5.44 3.57
CA VAL A 132 14.90 -4.70 4.57
C VAL A 132 16.13 -4.07 3.91
N VAL A 133 16.83 -3.17 4.61
CA VAL A 133 18.10 -2.60 4.11
C VAL A 133 19.27 -3.50 4.51
N ASP A 134 20.26 -3.66 3.63
CA ASP A 134 21.50 -4.37 3.91
C ASP A 134 22.16 -3.82 5.19
N GLY A 135 22.61 -4.74 6.06
CA GLY A 135 23.15 -4.39 7.36
C GLY A 135 22.11 -4.23 8.48
N ASP A 136 20.81 -4.29 8.19
CA ASP A 136 19.79 -4.51 9.24
C ASP A 136 20.02 -5.89 9.86
N SER A 137 19.94 -5.97 11.19
CA SER A 137 19.91 -7.23 11.95
C SER A 137 18.92 -8.27 11.40
N GLN A 138 17.86 -7.83 10.73
CA GLN A 138 16.81 -8.67 10.14
C GLN A 138 17.13 -9.14 8.71
N ALA A 139 18.22 -8.69 8.09
CA ALA A 139 18.59 -9.06 6.71
C ALA A 139 18.90 -10.56 6.53
N ALA A 140 19.26 -11.25 7.61
CA ALA A 140 19.49 -12.70 7.61
C ALA A 140 18.30 -13.50 8.15
N GLU A 141 17.21 -12.85 8.58
CA GLU A 141 16.03 -13.56 9.06
C GLU A 141 15.29 -14.21 7.89
N PRO A 142 14.85 -15.48 8.02
CA PRO A 142 14.08 -16.09 6.95
C PRO A 142 12.73 -15.36 6.77
N GLY A 143 12.31 -15.21 5.51
CA GLY A 143 11.17 -14.37 5.14
C GLY A 143 11.53 -12.91 4.85
N THR A 144 12.82 -12.55 4.85
CA THR A 144 13.29 -11.23 4.41
C THR A 144 14.10 -11.28 3.11
N VAL A 145 14.17 -10.14 2.42
CA VAL A 145 15.04 -9.89 1.27
C VAL A 145 15.72 -8.55 1.48
N ALA A 146 17.04 -8.53 1.43
CA ALA A 146 17.80 -7.30 1.67
C ALA A 146 17.98 -6.49 0.37
N LEU A 147 17.91 -5.16 0.50
CA LEU A 147 18.16 -4.18 -0.55
C LEU A 147 19.34 -3.29 -0.14
N PRO A 148 20.15 -2.79 -1.09
CA PRO A 148 21.43 -2.17 -0.76
C PRO A 148 21.32 -0.86 0.02
N CYS A 149 20.21 -0.13 -0.09
CA CYS A 149 19.97 1.11 0.66
C CYS A 149 18.48 1.50 0.66
N GLU A 150 18.11 2.48 1.50
CA GLU A 150 16.75 3.04 1.53
C GLU A 150 16.32 3.65 0.18
N ALA A 151 17.25 4.23 -0.58
CA ALA A 151 16.95 4.77 -1.91
C ALA A 151 16.57 3.65 -2.90
N ALA A 152 17.28 2.52 -2.89
CA ALA A 152 16.93 1.36 -3.70
C ALA A 152 15.56 0.77 -3.27
N MET A 153 15.27 0.76 -1.97
CA MET A 153 13.96 0.38 -1.47
C MET A 153 12.85 1.32 -1.94
N ALA A 154 13.06 2.63 -1.94
CA ALA A 154 12.09 3.60 -2.44
C ALA A 154 11.80 3.41 -3.94
N VAL A 155 12.83 3.24 -4.77
CA VAL A 155 12.68 2.97 -6.22
C VAL A 155 11.90 1.68 -6.46
N TRP A 156 12.28 0.60 -5.75
CA TRP A 156 11.56 -0.68 -5.84
C TRP A 156 10.10 -0.53 -5.39
N LEU A 157 9.86 0.12 -4.26
CA LEU A 157 8.53 0.29 -3.70
C LEU A 157 7.62 1.11 -4.63
N VAL A 158 8.15 2.16 -5.25
CA VAL A 158 7.44 2.95 -6.26
C VAL A 158 7.14 2.12 -7.51
N GLN A 159 8.11 1.36 -8.02
CA GLN A 159 7.89 0.47 -9.17
C GLN A 159 6.75 -0.52 -8.90
N ARG A 160 6.74 -1.13 -7.71
CA ARG A 160 5.70 -2.09 -7.30
C ARG A 160 4.35 -1.40 -7.07
N SER A 161 4.33 -0.27 -6.36
CA SER A 161 3.11 0.51 -6.12
C SER A 161 2.46 0.97 -7.43
N ALA A 162 3.27 1.45 -8.39
CA ALA A 162 2.80 1.88 -9.70
C ALA A 162 2.10 0.76 -10.48
N SER A 163 2.54 -0.50 -10.32
CA SER A 163 1.89 -1.65 -10.97
C SER A 163 0.43 -1.85 -10.52
N SER A 164 0.07 -1.39 -9.32
CA SER A 164 -1.29 -1.39 -8.77
C SER A 164 -2.01 -0.08 -9.04
N LEU A 165 -1.36 1.05 -8.75
CA LEU A 165 -1.96 2.39 -8.81
C LEU A 165 -2.35 2.79 -10.24
N ILE A 166 -1.53 2.50 -11.26
CA ILE A 166 -1.80 2.92 -12.64
C ILE A 166 -3.09 2.27 -13.17
N PRO A 167 -3.28 0.93 -13.09
CA PRO A 167 -4.55 0.32 -13.49
C PRO A 167 -5.74 0.83 -12.68
N LEU A 168 -5.62 0.96 -11.35
CA LEU A 168 -6.69 1.45 -10.48
C LEU A 168 -7.11 2.88 -10.85
N GLN A 169 -6.14 3.78 -11.04
CA GLN A 169 -6.37 5.14 -11.51
C GLN A 169 -7.06 5.14 -12.87
N SER A 170 -6.60 4.30 -13.80
CA SER A 170 -7.22 4.20 -15.13
C SER A 170 -8.68 3.76 -15.07
N VAL A 171 -9.02 2.77 -14.23
CA VAL A 171 -10.42 2.34 -14.03
C VAL A 171 -11.23 3.47 -13.41
N LEU A 172 -10.73 4.09 -12.35
CA LEU A 172 -11.44 5.14 -11.64
C LEU A 172 -11.69 6.34 -12.55
N THR A 173 -10.70 6.79 -13.32
CA THR A 173 -10.89 7.84 -14.33
C THR A 173 -11.98 7.50 -15.34
N ARG A 174 -12.06 6.24 -15.80
CA ARG A 174 -13.09 5.84 -16.75
C ARG A 174 -14.49 5.83 -16.14
N CYS A 175 -14.65 5.38 -14.89
CA CYS A 175 -15.98 5.27 -14.29
C CYS A 175 -16.47 6.54 -13.60
N SER A 176 -15.58 7.42 -13.14
CA SER A 176 -15.95 8.64 -12.38
C SER A 176 -15.53 9.95 -13.02
N GLY A 177 -14.70 9.92 -14.08
CA GLY A 177 -14.12 11.13 -14.67
C GLY A 177 -12.98 11.76 -13.85
N LEU A 178 -12.61 11.20 -12.69
CA LEU A 178 -11.51 11.73 -11.85
C LEU A 178 -10.21 11.76 -12.66
N PRO A 179 -9.63 12.94 -12.95
CA PRO A 179 -8.47 13.02 -13.82
C PRO A 179 -7.20 12.58 -13.09
N ALA A 180 -6.24 12.01 -13.83
CA ALA A 180 -4.94 11.58 -13.28
C ALA A 180 -4.22 12.71 -12.52
N ARG A 181 -4.33 13.96 -12.99
CA ARG A 181 -3.76 15.16 -12.34
C ARG A 181 -4.30 15.40 -10.93
N ARG A 182 -5.47 14.86 -10.58
CA ARG A 182 -6.06 14.93 -9.25
C ARG A 182 -5.71 13.69 -8.43
N PHE A 183 -5.70 12.51 -9.04
CA PHE A 183 -5.36 11.25 -8.39
C PHE A 183 -3.92 11.22 -7.83
N TRP A 184 -2.92 11.61 -8.62
CA TRP A 184 -1.51 11.49 -8.20
C TRP A 184 -1.14 12.40 -7.01
N PRO A 185 -1.63 13.64 -6.89
CA PRO A 185 -1.47 14.41 -5.66
C PRO A 185 -2.03 13.73 -4.41
N LEU A 186 -3.12 12.96 -4.51
CA LEU A 186 -3.64 12.18 -3.37
C LEU A 186 -2.66 11.06 -2.94
N VAL A 187 -1.90 10.49 -3.89
CA VAL A 187 -0.79 9.56 -3.58
C VAL A 187 0.29 10.28 -2.77
N GLY A 188 0.67 11.49 -3.19
CA GLY A 188 1.62 12.32 -2.48
C GLY A 188 1.14 12.68 -1.07
N GLU A 189 -0.13 13.06 -0.93
CA GLU A 189 -0.77 13.35 0.36
C GLU A 189 -0.75 12.14 1.30
N SER A 190 -0.99 10.93 0.78
CA SER A 190 -0.88 9.69 1.56
C SER A 190 0.55 9.44 2.07
N VAL A 191 1.56 9.67 1.22
CA VAL A 191 2.97 9.51 1.60
C VAL A 191 3.39 10.55 2.64
N VAL A 192 3.05 11.82 2.42
CA VAL A 192 3.35 12.92 3.37
C VAL A 192 2.65 12.68 4.70
N GLY A 193 1.35 12.34 4.68
CA GLY A 193 0.61 12.04 5.89
C GLY A 193 1.24 10.90 6.70
N ALA A 194 1.64 9.81 6.05
CA ALA A 194 2.35 8.73 6.74
C ALA A 194 3.70 9.20 7.31
N ALA A 195 4.50 9.93 6.54
CA ALA A 195 5.80 10.45 6.99
C ALA A 195 5.69 11.48 8.13
N THR A 196 4.55 12.16 8.27
CA THR A 196 4.26 13.11 9.34
C THR A 196 3.73 12.42 10.60
N TYR A 197 2.71 11.56 10.48
CA TYR A 197 1.99 11.04 11.65
C TYR A 197 2.58 9.76 12.23
N VAL A 198 3.09 8.86 11.37
CA VAL A 198 3.59 7.56 11.83
C VAL A 198 4.76 7.67 12.80
N PRO A 199 5.72 8.60 12.66
CA PRO A 199 6.84 8.69 13.59
C PRO A 199 6.43 9.00 15.02
N ASP A 200 5.44 9.86 15.19
CA ASP A 200 4.87 10.20 16.49
C ASP A 200 4.16 8.98 17.10
N LEU A 201 3.34 8.29 16.30
CA LEU A 201 2.64 7.06 16.72
C LEU A 201 3.62 5.93 17.08
N ALA A 202 4.70 5.78 16.30
CA ALA A 202 5.70 4.73 16.45
C ALA A 202 6.81 5.09 17.45
N ARG A 203 6.88 6.35 17.92
CA ARG A 203 7.97 6.91 18.71
C ARG A 203 9.35 6.73 18.06
N THR A 204 9.43 7.03 16.77
CA THR A 204 10.65 6.92 15.94
C THR A 204 11.15 8.29 15.51
N ASP A 205 12.38 8.36 14.98
CA ASP A 205 12.99 9.62 14.52
C ASP A 205 12.17 10.29 13.39
N PRO A 206 11.57 11.48 13.63
CA PRO A 206 10.80 12.20 12.61
C PRO A 206 11.67 12.68 11.44
N ALA A 207 12.98 12.92 11.66
CA ALA A 207 13.89 13.33 10.58
C ALA A 207 14.15 12.17 9.61
N ALA A 208 14.39 10.96 10.12
CA ALA A 208 14.49 9.75 9.29
C ALA A 208 13.21 9.48 8.50
N ALA A 209 12.05 9.59 9.14
CA ALA A 209 10.78 9.40 8.46
C ALA A 209 10.52 10.44 7.36
N SER A 210 10.82 11.71 7.62
CA SER A 210 10.72 12.78 6.62
C SER A 210 11.63 12.52 5.42
N ARG A 211 12.89 12.11 5.66
CA ARG A 211 13.82 11.71 4.58
C ARG A 211 13.27 10.56 3.75
N ARG A 212 12.73 9.53 4.38
CA ARG A 212 12.12 8.36 3.71
C ARG A 212 10.88 8.73 2.91
N GLY A 213 10.01 9.58 3.44
CA GLY A 213 8.89 10.15 2.70
C GLY A 213 9.35 10.90 1.45
N GLN A 214 10.40 11.71 1.57
CA GLN A 214 10.98 12.43 0.45
C GLN A 214 11.62 11.50 -0.60
N LEU A 215 12.29 10.42 -0.19
CA LEU A 215 12.80 9.40 -1.10
C LEU A 215 11.67 8.80 -1.95
N LEU A 216 10.51 8.50 -1.34
CA LEU A 216 9.35 7.98 -2.08
C LEU A 216 8.80 9.02 -3.07
N LEU A 217 8.59 10.27 -2.63
CA LEU A 217 8.07 11.32 -3.51
C LEU A 217 8.99 11.56 -4.70
N THR A 218 10.31 11.61 -4.48
CA THR A 218 11.29 11.77 -5.55
C THR A 218 11.27 10.56 -6.49
N ALA A 219 11.25 9.33 -5.97
CA ALA A 219 11.18 8.13 -6.81
C ALA A 219 9.89 8.06 -7.66
N PHE A 220 8.76 8.55 -7.15
CA PHE A 220 7.52 8.69 -7.93
C PHE A 220 7.69 9.69 -9.10
N GLU A 221 8.30 10.84 -8.85
CA GLU A 221 8.54 11.85 -9.89
C GLU A 221 9.57 11.41 -10.93
N GLU A 222 10.65 10.76 -10.52
CA GLU A 222 11.65 10.18 -11.44
C GLU A 222 11.03 9.10 -12.34
N ARG A 223 9.98 8.43 -11.85
CA ARG A 223 9.14 7.53 -12.64
C ARG A 223 8.14 8.24 -13.56
N GLY A 224 8.04 9.57 -13.49
CA GLY A 224 7.10 10.38 -14.27
C GLY A 224 5.68 10.44 -13.68
N LEU A 225 5.50 10.12 -12.40
CA LEU A 225 4.20 10.18 -11.72
C LEU A 225 4.10 11.48 -10.90
N PRO A 226 3.17 12.40 -11.23
CA PRO A 226 3.13 13.75 -10.65
C PRO A 226 2.46 13.76 -9.27
N VAL A 227 3.17 13.24 -8.26
CA VAL A 227 2.67 13.12 -6.88
C VAL A 227 2.75 14.41 -6.08
N ARG A 228 3.58 15.38 -6.51
CA ARG A 228 3.61 16.71 -5.91
C ARG A 228 2.64 17.63 -6.65
N ARG A 229 1.92 18.45 -5.89
CA ARG A 229 1.11 19.52 -6.48
C ARG A 229 2.07 20.48 -7.20
N SER A 230 1.93 20.61 -8.51
CA SER A 230 2.57 21.69 -9.24
C SER A 230 1.97 22.99 -8.73
N SER A 231 2.75 23.82 -8.03
CA SER A 231 2.39 25.21 -7.81
C SER A 231 2.39 25.89 -9.18
N VAL A 232 1.24 25.97 -9.82
CA VAL A 232 1.06 26.98 -10.87
C VAL A 232 1.08 28.31 -10.13
N LEU A 233 2.24 28.95 -10.09
CA LEU A 233 2.28 30.40 -9.95
C LEU A 233 1.45 30.92 -11.13
N GLN A 234 0.18 31.27 -10.87
CA GLN A 234 -0.61 32.06 -11.80
C GLN A 234 0.21 33.33 -12.07
N ARG A 235 0.75 33.43 -13.28
CA ARG A 235 1.25 34.67 -13.85
C ARG A 235 0.20 35.19 -14.81
#